data_AF-A0A346N4S9-F1
#
_entry.id   AF-A0A346N4S9-F1
#
_cell.length_a   1.000
_cell.length_b   1.000
_cell.length_c   1.000
_cell.angle_alpha   90.00
_cell.angle_beta   90.00
_cell.angle_gamma   90.00
#
_symmetry.space_group_name_H-M   'P 1'
#
loop_
_entity.id
_entity.type
_entity.pdbx_description
1 polymer ?
#
loop_
_entity_poly.entity_id
_entity_poly.type
_entity_poly.pdbx_seq_one_letter_code
_entity_poly.pdbx_strand_id
1 'polypeptide(L)'
;MGSDHITDFASLEAVIGKLPGPRDLKVIDFLDAASLRWLQTSPLLFASFGDAAGIGITLGGGEPGFVQAPDPRRLRIPLALLDQPELARAGIGFGGLFLSPSLCETLRVNGRVASVAEGIAEIEVRECFLHCAKALMRSDFWKGDPGGDIPDQAAAFVGASRFMALATVNPEGWADVSPKGDPRGTMLRMQDGDAWFADRPGNRRVDSFRNILAQPRVAAAVLMPGSTRIVLMSGRARITTDAAMRAVFTVAERLPKLATCIGQPSLQIQDSAALARAQPWPAAPAAQDLDPAAIFKAHVLHSKSGGLVAGISRAALALPGLMEKTLKNDYKKNLY
;
A
#
# COMPACT_ATOMS: atom_id res chain seq x y z
N MET A 1 -31.72 -6.99 -13.19
CA MET A 1 -30.26 -7.12 -13.36
C MET A 1 -29.70 -7.11 -11.96
N GLY A 2 -29.25 -8.27 -11.46
CA GLY A 2 -28.57 -8.31 -10.15
C GLY A 2 -27.35 -7.42 -10.22
N SER A 3 -27.08 -6.62 -9.19
CA SER A 3 -25.88 -5.81 -9.20
C SER A 3 -24.68 -6.75 -9.15
N ASP A 4 -23.83 -6.75 -10.18
CA ASP A 4 -22.53 -7.45 -10.17
C ASP A 4 -21.55 -6.84 -9.14
N HIS A 5 -22.05 -6.05 -8.20
CA HIS A 5 -21.33 -5.44 -7.09
C HIS A 5 -21.33 -6.35 -5.87
N ILE A 6 -20.15 -6.47 -5.27
CA ILE A 6 -19.98 -7.14 -3.98
C ILE A 6 -20.32 -6.15 -2.88
N THR A 7 -21.25 -6.53 -2.01
CA THR A 7 -21.76 -5.69 -0.92
C THR A 7 -21.46 -6.24 0.47
N ASP A 8 -21.05 -7.51 0.54
CA ASP A 8 -20.74 -8.19 1.80
C ASP A 8 -19.50 -9.08 1.70
N PHE A 9 -18.96 -9.46 2.85
CA PHE A 9 -17.73 -10.23 2.94
C PHE A 9 -17.89 -11.69 2.49
N ALA A 10 -19.07 -12.30 2.67
CA ALA A 10 -19.31 -13.68 2.25
C ALA A 10 -19.28 -13.80 0.72
N SER A 11 -19.93 -12.86 0.03
CA SER A 11 -19.88 -12.72 -1.43
C SER A 11 -18.45 -12.46 -1.93
N LEU A 12 -17.67 -11.64 -1.20
CA LEU A 12 -16.25 -11.44 -1.50
C LEU A 12 -15.45 -12.76 -1.39
N GLU A 13 -15.58 -13.47 -0.26
CA GLU A 13 -14.85 -14.70 0.02
C GLU A 13 -15.17 -15.80 -1.00
N ALA A 14 -16.41 -15.88 -1.47
CA ALA A 14 -16.82 -16.81 -2.53
C ALA A 14 -16.01 -16.63 -3.83
N VAL A 15 -15.56 -15.41 -4.14
CA VAL A 15 -14.80 -15.10 -5.36
C VAL A 15 -13.29 -15.30 -5.14
N ILE A 16 -12.76 -14.74 -4.06
CA ILE A 16 -11.31 -14.73 -3.82
C ILE A 16 -10.80 -16.06 -3.24
N GLY A 17 -11.69 -16.84 -2.63
CA GLY A 17 -11.40 -18.07 -1.89
C GLY A 17 -11.10 -17.80 -0.42
N LYS A 18 -11.09 -18.87 0.39
CA LYS A 18 -10.79 -18.79 1.82
C LYS A 18 -9.42 -18.16 2.07
N LEU A 19 -9.36 -17.26 3.05
CA LEU A 19 -8.09 -16.64 3.45
C LEU A 19 -7.17 -17.69 4.11
N PRO A 20 -5.87 -17.75 3.73
CA PRO A 20 -4.95 -18.71 4.30
C PRO A 20 -4.56 -18.34 5.74
N GLY A 21 -4.64 -19.31 6.67
CA GLY A 21 -4.08 -19.22 8.03
C GLY A 21 -4.45 -17.96 8.82
N PRO A 22 -3.79 -17.67 9.95
CA PRO A 22 -4.04 -16.41 10.62
C PRO A 22 -3.56 -15.25 9.74
N ARG A 23 -4.49 -14.40 9.33
CA ARG A 23 -4.27 -13.15 8.56
C ARG A 23 -3.07 -12.36 9.09
N ASP A 24 -2.90 -12.37 10.40
CA ASP A 24 -1.97 -11.54 11.16
C ASP A 24 -0.68 -12.27 11.56
N LEU A 25 -0.40 -13.40 10.91
CA LEU A 25 0.79 -14.22 11.21
C LEU A 25 2.09 -13.43 11.15
N LYS A 26 2.19 -12.39 10.31
CA LYS A 26 3.38 -11.55 10.17
C LYS A 26 3.18 -10.11 10.66
N VAL A 27 2.12 -9.86 11.43
CA VAL A 27 1.88 -8.54 12.01
C VAL A 27 2.33 -8.56 13.46
N ILE A 28 3.13 -7.57 13.79
CA ILE A 28 3.58 -7.26 15.14
C ILE A 28 3.00 -5.92 15.56
N ASP A 29 2.90 -5.68 16.87
CA ASP A 29 2.32 -4.46 17.44
C ASP A 29 3.36 -3.38 17.79
N PHE A 30 4.62 -3.57 17.38
CA PHE A 30 5.76 -2.69 17.68
C PHE A 30 6.74 -2.65 16.50
N LEU A 31 7.73 -1.75 16.57
CA LEU A 31 8.84 -1.65 15.62
C LEU A 31 10.02 -2.49 16.14
N ASP A 32 10.24 -3.65 15.53
CA ASP A 32 11.44 -4.45 15.82
C ASP A 32 12.70 -3.83 15.20
N ALA A 33 13.88 -4.38 15.54
CA ALA A 33 15.17 -3.83 15.10
C ALA A 33 15.26 -3.68 13.57
N ALA A 34 14.69 -4.62 12.82
CA ALA A 34 14.73 -4.55 11.37
C ALA A 34 13.72 -3.55 10.79
N SER A 35 12.55 -3.37 11.43
CA SER A 35 11.61 -2.30 11.08
C SER A 35 12.23 -0.92 11.34
N LEU A 36 12.93 -0.74 12.46
CA LEU A 36 13.66 0.49 12.76
C LEU A 36 14.74 0.77 11.72
N ARG A 37 15.49 -0.27 11.33
CA ARG A 37 16.50 -0.13 10.28
C ARG A 37 15.88 0.24 8.93
N TRP A 38 14.75 -0.36 8.58
CA TRP A 38 14.02 -0.03 7.35
C TRP A 38 13.56 1.44 7.33
N LEU A 39 13.06 1.96 8.46
CA LEU A 39 12.67 3.37 8.57
C LEU A 39 13.88 4.29 8.34
N GLN A 40 15.05 3.95 8.90
CA GLN A 40 16.30 4.70 8.70
C GLN A 40 16.78 4.74 7.25
N THR A 41 16.40 3.75 6.42
CA THR A 41 16.79 3.71 5.01
C THR A 41 15.70 4.24 4.08
N SER A 42 14.54 4.63 4.60
CA SER A 42 13.40 5.05 3.80
C SER A 42 13.41 6.57 3.59
N PRO A 43 13.59 7.07 2.34
CA PRO A 43 13.45 8.49 2.02
C PRO A 43 12.00 8.87 1.66
N LEU A 44 11.11 7.89 1.46
CA LEU A 44 9.76 8.09 0.93
C LEU A 44 8.70 7.38 1.78
N LEU A 45 7.63 8.11 2.08
CA LEU A 45 6.44 7.67 2.80
C LEU A 45 5.18 8.01 1.98
N PHE A 46 4.25 7.07 1.90
CA PHE A 46 2.84 7.38 1.64
C PHE A 46 2.08 7.27 2.97
N ALA A 47 1.48 8.38 3.40
CA ALA A 47 0.77 8.46 4.66
C ALA A 47 -0.72 8.70 4.41
N SER A 48 -1.56 7.89 5.03
CA SER A 48 -3.00 8.12 5.11
C SER A 48 -3.40 8.54 6.50
N PHE A 49 -4.41 9.38 6.54
CA PHE A 49 -4.99 9.93 7.76
C PHE A 49 -6.51 9.86 7.62
N GLY A 50 -7.18 9.20 8.57
CA GLY A 50 -8.61 8.98 8.44
C GLY A 50 -9.31 8.61 9.73
N ASP A 51 -10.60 8.81 9.72
CA ASP A 51 -11.55 8.51 10.79
C ASP A 51 -12.90 8.10 10.18
N ALA A 52 -13.95 8.04 10.99
CA ALA A 52 -15.30 7.72 10.50
C ALA A 52 -15.88 8.78 9.55
N ALA A 53 -15.35 10.00 9.50
CA ALA A 53 -15.81 11.07 8.62
C ALA A 53 -15.17 10.99 7.22
N GLY A 54 -13.96 10.46 7.11
CA GLY A 54 -13.29 10.26 5.81
C GLY A 54 -11.83 9.86 5.94
N ILE A 55 -11.16 9.81 4.78
CA ILE A 55 -9.75 9.50 4.70
C ILE A 55 -9.08 10.37 3.63
N GLY A 56 -7.87 10.82 3.92
CA GLY A 56 -6.96 11.46 2.97
C GLY A 56 -5.65 10.69 2.84
N ILE A 57 -4.86 11.03 1.82
CA ILE A 57 -3.52 10.49 1.61
C ILE A 57 -2.57 11.62 1.16
N THR A 58 -1.34 11.57 1.68
CA THR A 58 -0.24 12.47 1.33
C THR A 58 1.04 11.67 1.10
N LEU A 59 2.00 12.29 0.42
CA LEU A 59 3.37 11.82 0.40
C LEU A 59 4.18 12.56 1.47
N GLY A 60 5.20 11.89 1.97
CA GLY A 60 6.26 12.44 2.80
C GLY A 60 7.61 12.09 2.19
N GLY A 61 8.54 13.04 2.15
CA GLY A 61 9.83 12.83 1.51
C GLY A 61 10.94 13.70 2.07
N GLY A 62 12.13 13.12 2.21
CA GLY A 62 13.33 13.76 2.74
C GLY A 62 14.51 12.80 2.71
N GLU A 63 15.57 13.14 3.44
CA GLU A 63 16.71 12.24 3.61
C GLU A 63 16.29 10.89 4.21
N PRO A 64 16.98 9.77 3.88
CA PRO A 64 16.73 8.48 4.51
C PRO A 64 16.67 8.59 6.03
N GLY A 65 15.57 8.11 6.63
CA GLY A 65 15.35 8.20 8.08
C GLY A 65 14.71 9.50 8.57
N PHE A 66 14.12 10.31 7.68
CA PHE A 66 13.40 11.53 8.09
C PHE A 66 12.22 11.25 9.04
N VAL A 67 11.61 10.06 8.95
CA VAL A 67 10.68 9.57 9.97
C VAL A 67 11.45 8.86 11.06
N GLN A 68 11.42 9.43 12.25
CA GLN A 68 12.17 8.93 13.39
C GLN A 68 11.29 8.02 14.24
N ALA A 69 11.90 7.02 14.88
CA ALA A 69 11.24 6.16 15.85
C ALA A 69 11.98 6.29 17.20
N PRO A 70 11.50 7.16 18.12
CA PRO A 70 12.18 7.36 19.41
C PRO A 70 12.19 6.11 20.29
N ASP A 71 11.27 5.18 20.05
CA ASP A 71 11.16 3.89 20.72
C ASP A 71 10.33 2.91 19.85
N PRO A 72 10.23 1.62 20.23
CA PRO A 72 9.51 0.61 19.46
C PRO A 72 8.00 0.84 19.29
N ARG A 73 7.39 1.84 19.94
CA ARG A 73 5.94 2.06 19.93
C ARG A 73 5.54 3.38 19.27
N ARG A 74 6.49 4.21 18.87
CA ARG A 74 6.20 5.55 18.34
C ARG A 74 6.96 5.89 17.08
N LEU A 75 6.30 6.65 16.21
CA LEU A 75 6.94 7.37 15.10
C LEU A 75 6.81 8.87 15.30
N ARG A 76 7.77 9.63 14.77
CA ARG A 76 7.74 11.08 14.66
C ARG A 76 7.91 11.46 13.21
N ILE A 77 6.88 12.12 12.67
CA ILE A 77 6.83 12.54 11.27
C ILE A 77 6.91 14.07 11.24
N PRO A 78 7.97 14.66 10.66
CA PRO A 78 8.04 16.11 10.46
C PRO A 78 6.99 16.55 9.43
N LEU A 79 6.05 17.41 9.85
CA LEU A 79 4.96 17.89 9.01
C LEU A 79 5.47 18.70 7.82
N ALA A 80 6.56 19.46 7.98
CA ALA A 80 7.20 20.19 6.89
C ALA A 80 7.70 19.30 5.73
N LEU A 81 7.80 17.99 5.96
CA LEU A 81 8.21 17.00 4.96
C LEU A 81 7.03 16.27 4.30
N LEU A 82 5.79 16.59 4.67
CA LEU A 82 4.57 16.11 4.02
C LEU A 82 4.07 17.13 2.98
N ASP A 83 3.47 16.63 1.89
CA ASP A 83 2.83 17.50 0.90
C ASP A 83 1.49 18.11 1.39
N GLN A 84 0.74 17.39 2.22
CA GLN A 84 -0.50 17.83 2.89
C GLN A 84 -0.41 17.60 4.41
N PRO A 85 0.34 18.43 5.15
CA PRO A 85 0.52 18.29 6.60
C PRO A 85 -0.78 18.42 7.41
N GLU A 86 -1.76 19.18 6.91
CA GLU A 86 -3.06 19.42 7.53
C GLU A 86 -3.92 18.17 7.70
N LEU A 87 -3.61 17.09 6.96
CA LEU A 87 -4.28 15.81 7.12
C LEU A 87 -3.95 15.16 8.47
N ALA A 88 -2.77 15.42 9.03
CA ALA A 88 -2.36 14.88 10.32
C ALA A 88 -3.04 15.65 11.46
N ARG A 89 -4.04 15.03 12.10
CA ARG A 89 -4.76 15.60 13.26
C ARG A 89 -4.70 14.61 14.42
N ALA A 90 -4.53 15.12 15.64
CA ALA A 90 -4.52 14.27 16.83
C ALA A 90 -5.81 13.44 16.92
N GLY A 91 -5.68 12.19 17.33
CA GLY A 91 -6.78 11.25 17.53
C GLY A 91 -7.22 10.47 16.30
N ILE A 92 -6.77 10.78 15.08
CA ILE A 92 -7.19 10.06 13.86
C ILE A 92 -6.29 8.87 13.54
N GLY A 93 -6.81 7.91 12.78
CA GLY A 93 -6.05 6.77 12.30
C GLY A 93 -4.94 7.18 11.35
N PHE A 94 -3.82 6.48 11.44
CA PHE A 94 -2.68 6.61 10.55
C PHE A 94 -2.40 5.27 9.87
N GLY A 95 -2.17 5.31 8.56
CA GLY A 95 -1.59 4.19 7.82
C GLY A 95 -0.40 4.68 7.02
N GLY A 96 0.75 4.04 7.18
CA GLY A 96 2.01 4.42 6.52
C GLY A 96 2.56 3.31 5.65
N LEU A 97 3.05 3.67 4.47
CA LEU A 97 3.79 2.80 3.55
C LEU A 97 5.18 3.39 3.29
N PHE A 98 6.21 2.74 3.81
CA PHE A 98 7.60 3.19 3.76
C PHE A 98 8.38 2.42 2.70
N LEU A 99 9.01 3.16 1.80
CA LEU A 99 9.80 2.61 0.71
C LEU A 99 11.28 2.84 0.99
N SER A 100 12.05 1.76 0.93
CA SER A 100 13.51 1.81 0.97
C SER A 100 14.05 1.54 -0.44
N PRO A 101 15.05 2.31 -0.93
CA PRO A 101 15.54 2.21 -2.30
C PRO A 101 15.92 0.79 -2.70
N SER A 102 15.57 0.42 -3.94
CA SER A 102 15.85 -0.88 -4.57
C SER A 102 15.24 -2.12 -3.89
N LEU A 103 14.59 -1.99 -2.73
CA LEU A 103 13.80 -3.07 -2.14
C LEU A 103 12.41 -3.11 -2.76
N CYS A 104 11.95 -4.29 -3.16
CA CYS A 104 10.64 -4.41 -3.79
C CYS A 104 9.52 -4.56 -2.75
N GLU A 105 9.79 -5.23 -1.63
CA GLU A 105 8.93 -5.20 -0.45
C GLU A 105 8.82 -3.79 0.12
N THR A 106 7.78 -3.56 0.91
CA THR A 106 7.54 -2.27 1.59
C THR A 106 7.22 -2.52 3.05
N LEU A 107 7.60 -1.59 3.93
CA LEU A 107 7.22 -1.65 5.33
C LEU A 107 5.90 -0.90 5.51
N ARG A 108 4.91 -1.54 6.13
CA ARG A 108 3.66 -0.89 6.54
C ARG A 108 3.65 -0.72 8.03
N VAL A 109 3.36 0.50 8.47
CA VAL A 109 3.15 0.83 9.88
C VAL A 109 1.82 1.55 10.00
N ASN A 110 0.89 0.96 10.75
CA ASN A 110 -0.42 1.56 11.03
C ASN A 110 -0.51 1.91 12.52
N GLY A 111 -1.34 2.88 12.84
CA GLY A 111 -1.42 3.43 14.18
C GLY A 111 -2.48 4.51 14.35
N ARG A 112 -2.27 5.38 15.32
CA ARG A 112 -3.08 6.57 15.56
C ARG A 112 -2.17 7.76 15.79
N VAL A 113 -2.59 8.94 15.32
CA VAL A 113 -1.89 10.19 15.64
C VAL A 113 -2.14 10.48 17.11
N ALA A 114 -1.12 10.31 17.95
CA ALA A 114 -1.20 10.57 19.39
C ALA A 114 -1.25 12.08 19.67
N SER A 115 -0.40 12.85 18.97
CA SER A 115 -0.34 14.31 19.10
C SER A 115 0.18 14.96 17.83
N VAL A 116 -0.11 16.26 17.68
CA VAL A 116 0.50 17.13 16.68
C VAL A 116 0.94 18.39 17.40
N ALA A 117 2.25 18.58 17.52
CA ALA A 117 2.84 19.69 18.24
C ALA A 117 4.19 20.06 17.61
N GLU A 118 4.52 21.35 17.61
CA GLU A 118 5.84 21.85 17.16
C GLU A 118 6.24 21.38 15.75
N GLY A 119 5.27 21.23 14.85
CA GLY A 119 5.51 20.76 13.48
C GLY A 119 5.80 19.26 13.36
N ILE A 120 5.58 18.47 14.41
CA ILE A 120 5.74 17.01 14.41
C ILE A 120 4.39 16.33 14.67
N ALA A 121 4.07 15.31 13.88
CA ALA A 121 3.02 14.35 14.22
C ALA A 121 3.65 13.14 14.93
N GLU A 122 3.22 12.86 16.15
CA GLU A 122 3.60 11.66 16.88
C GLU A 122 2.56 10.56 16.63
N ILE A 123 3.00 9.40 16.16
CA ILE A 123 2.14 8.25 15.85
C ILE A 123 2.37 7.18 16.90
N GLU A 124 1.31 6.73 17.55
CA GLU A 124 1.31 5.50 18.33
C GLU A 124 1.16 4.30 17.40
N VAL A 125 2.18 3.44 17.37
CA VAL A 125 2.24 2.26 16.50
C VAL A 125 1.33 1.16 17.03
N ARG A 126 0.50 0.61 16.14
CA ARG A 126 -0.40 -0.51 16.42
C ARG A 126 -0.06 -1.75 15.60
N GLU A 127 0.34 -1.57 14.35
CA GLU A 127 0.69 -2.67 13.45
C GLU A 127 1.96 -2.31 12.69
N CYS A 128 2.86 -3.28 12.57
CA CYS A 128 4.03 -3.19 11.71
C CYS A 128 4.20 -4.53 10.98
N PHE A 129 4.40 -4.47 9.66
CA PHE A 129 4.61 -5.66 8.83
C PHE A 129 5.17 -5.34 7.45
N LEU A 130 5.87 -6.31 6.87
CA LEU A 130 6.26 -6.25 5.45
C LEU A 130 5.10 -6.55 4.51
N HIS A 131 4.93 -5.72 3.50
CA HIS A 131 4.02 -5.90 2.38
C HIS A 131 4.78 -6.39 1.14
N CYS A 132 4.11 -7.21 0.31
CA CYS A 132 4.78 -7.97 -0.76
C CYS A 132 5.29 -7.09 -1.91
N ALA A 133 6.28 -7.61 -2.63
CA ALA A 133 6.99 -6.93 -3.72
C ALA A 133 6.17 -6.63 -4.99
N LYS A 134 5.04 -7.31 -5.20
CA LYS A 134 4.40 -7.41 -6.52
C LYS A 134 3.98 -6.07 -7.13
N ALA A 135 3.53 -5.12 -6.33
CA ALA A 135 3.13 -3.80 -6.83
C ALA A 135 4.34 -3.01 -7.38
N LEU A 136 5.45 -2.98 -6.65
CA LEU A 136 6.68 -2.30 -7.09
C LEU A 136 7.29 -3.01 -8.31
N MET A 137 7.25 -4.34 -8.35
CA MET A 137 7.74 -5.12 -9.49
C MET A 137 6.93 -4.84 -10.77
N ARG A 138 5.59 -4.95 -10.72
CA ARG A 138 4.75 -4.76 -11.91
C ARG A 138 4.75 -3.33 -12.45
N SER A 139 4.96 -2.36 -11.56
CA SER A 139 5.06 -0.94 -11.92
C SER A 139 6.44 -0.54 -12.43
N ASP A 140 7.43 -1.44 -12.39
CA ASP A 140 8.87 -1.12 -12.50
C ASP A 140 9.26 0.12 -11.68
N PHE A 141 8.76 0.21 -10.44
CA PHE A 141 8.86 1.42 -9.63
C PHE A 141 10.28 2.00 -9.60
N TRP A 142 11.31 1.16 -9.40
CA TRP A 142 12.68 1.61 -9.24
C TRP A 142 13.42 1.98 -10.54
N LYS A 143 12.88 1.64 -11.71
CA LYS A 143 13.50 2.05 -12.98
C LYS A 143 13.46 3.57 -13.18
N GLY A 144 12.48 4.25 -12.56
CA GLY A 144 12.35 5.69 -12.67
C GLY A 144 12.07 6.18 -14.09
N ASP A 145 11.49 5.32 -14.92
CA ASP A 145 11.14 5.64 -16.30
C ASP A 145 9.62 5.83 -16.42
N PRO A 146 9.15 7.04 -16.78
CA PRO A 146 7.73 7.31 -16.98
C PRO A 146 7.14 6.48 -18.14
N GLY A 147 7.97 5.94 -19.05
CA GLY A 147 7.53 5.10 -20.15
C GLY A 147 6.75 5.87 -21.22
N GLY A 148 7.02 7.17 -21.36
CA GLY A 148 6.38 8.09 -22.29
C GLY A 148 6.10 9.44 -21.66
N ASP A 149 5.32 10.26 -22.39
CA ASP A 149 4.93 11.59 -21.92
C ASP A 149 4.11 11.53 -20.62
N ILE A 150 4.34 12.53 -19.78
CA ILE A 150 3.61 12.75 -18.52
C ILE A 150 2.42 13.67 -18.83
N PRO A 151 1.16 13.17 -18.77
CA PRO A 151 0.01 13.99 -19.13
C PRO A 151 -0.24 15.14 -18.13
N ASP A 152 -0.65 16.30 -18.63
CA ASP A 152 -1.03 17.46 -17.80
C ASP A 152 -2.47 17.36 -17.27
N GLN A 153 -3.34 16.58 -17.93
CA GLN A 153 -4.71 16.38 -17.50
C GLN A 153 -4.82 15.20 -16.52
N ALA A 154 -5.45 15.43 -15.37
CA ALA A 154 -5.52 14.43 -14.29
C ALA A 154 -6.10 13.08 -14.74
N ALA A 155 -7.18 13.07 -15.52
CA ALA A 155 -7.80 11.83 -16.03
C ALA A 155 -6.86 11.05 -16.96
N ALA A 156 -6.12 11.76 -17.83
CA ALA A 156 -5.13 11.14 -18.71
C ALA A 156 -3.92 10.61 -17.91
N PHE A 157 -3.47 11.37 -16.91
CA PHE A 157 -2.40 10.95 -16.00
C PHE A 157 -2.78 9.67 -15.25
N VAL A 158 -4.01 9.59 -14.73
CA VAL A 158 -4.55 8.38 -14.07
C VAL A 158 -4.47 7.17 -15.00
N GLY A 159 -4.89 7.30 -16.26
CA GLY A 159 -4.80 6.21 -17.25
C GLY A 159 -3.36 5.81 -17.61
N ALA A 160 -2.41 6.74 -17.58
CA ALA A 160 -1.00 6.49 -17.88
C ALA A 160 -0.19 5.99 -16.66
N SER A 161 -0.75 6.11 -15.45
CA SER A 161 -0.04 5.78 -14.21
C SER A 161 0.33 4.30 -14.09
N ARG A 162 1.36 4.04 -13.30
CA ARG A 162 1.91 2.69 -13.08
C ARG A 162 1.88 2.27 -11.62
N PHE A 163 1.75 3.22 -10.70
CA PHE A 163 1.71 2.98 -9.26
C PHE A 163 0.62 3.81 -8.58
N MET A 164 -0.05 3.21 -7.60
CA MET A 164 -1.04 3.86 -6.75
C MET A 164 -0.88 3.39 -5.31
N ALA A 165 -0.80 4.32 -4.37
CA ALA A 165 -1.00 4.03 -2.95
C ALA A 165 -2.48 4.30 -2.62
N LEU A 166 -3.23 3.25 -2.30
CA LEU A 166 -4.66 3.32 -1.98
C LEU A 166 -4.86 3.34 -0.46
N ALA A 167 -5.39 4.44 0.04
CA ALA A 167 -5.78 4.65 1.41
C ALA A 167 -7.22 4.19 1.65
N THR A 168 -7.43 3.38 2.69
CA THR A 168 -8.76 2.95 3.16
C THR A 168 -8.84 3.08 4.67
N VAL A 169 -10.05 3.32 5.21
CA VAL A 169 -10.30 3.40 6.66
C VAL A 169 -11.49 2.53 7.02
N ASN A 170 -11.43 1.87 8.17
CA ASN A 170 -12.55 1.10 8.68
C ASN A 170 -13.50 2.00 9.53
N PRO A 171 -14.70 1.52 9.91
CA PRO A 171 -15.64 2.32 10.71
C PRO A 171 -15.08 2.81 12.06
N GLU A 172 -14.12 2.09 12.66
CA GLU A 172 -13.46 2.47 13.91
C GLU A 172 -12.33 3.50 13.72
N GLY A 173 -12.12 3.98 12.48
CA GLY A 173 -11.12 4.98 12.16
C GLY A 173 -9.69 4.43 12.06
N TRP A 174 -9.52 3.14 11.76
CA TRP A 174 -8.22 2.55 11.49
C TRP A 174 -7.87 2.65 10.01
N ALA A 175 -6.90 3.51 9.71
CA ALA A 175 -6.44 3.79 8.35
C ALA A 175 -5.34 2.82 7.91
N ASP A 176 -5.25 2.60 6.60
CA ASP A 176 -4.37 1.62 5.98
C ASP A 176 -4.00 2.05 4.55
N VAL A 177 -2.73 1.90 4.14
CA VAL A 177 -2.23 2.29 2.79
C VAL A 177 -1.74 1.07 2.03
N SER A 178 -2.40 0.72 0.93
CA SER A 178 -2.09 -0.47 0.13
C SER A 178 -1.49 -0.09 -1.23
N PRO A 179 -0.32 -0.61 -1.61
CA PRO A 179 0.25 -0.34 -2.93
C PRO A 179 -0.44 -1.17 -4.01
N LYS A 180 -0.75 -0.53 -5.13
CA LYS A 180 -1.16 -1.13 -6.39
C LYS A 180 -0.14 -0.72 -7.46
N GLY A 181 0.09 -1.60 -8.41
CA GLY A 181 1.06 -1.35 -9.48
C GLY A 181 0.87 -2.32 -10.62
N ASP A 182 1.05 -1.83 -11.83
CA ASP A 182 0.89 -2.53 -13.11
C ASP A 182 1.64 -1.76 -14.22
N PRO A 183 1.87 -2.37 -15.39
CA PRO A 183 2.40 -1.68 -16.55
C PRO A 183 1.55 -0.46 -16.98
N ARG A 184 2.19 0.49 -17.66
CA ARG A 184 1.54 1.71 -18.18
C ARG A 184 0.27 1.36 -18.97
N GLY A 185 -0.84 2.03 -18.67
CA GLY A 185 -2.12 1.80 -19.36
C GLY A 185 -2.92 0.59 -18.89
N THR A 186 -2.44 -0.16 -17.89
CA THR A 186 -3.10 -1.39 -17.42
C THR A 186 -3.50 -1.37 -15.95
N MET A 187 -3.01 -0.39 -15.17
CA MET A 187 -3.32 -0.29 -13.74
C MET A 187 -4.69 0.36 -13.49
N LEU A 188 -4.86 1.58 -13.98
CA LEU A 188 -6.04 2.43 -13.80
C LEU A 188 -6.63 2.78 -15.17
N ARG A 189 -7.96 2.88 -15.25
CA ARG A 189 -8.68 3.35 -16.44
C ARG A 189 -9.77 4.32 -16.04
N MET A 190 -9.85 5.44 -16.77
CA MET A 190 -10.99 6.35 -16.68
C MET A 190 -12.05 5.93 -17.70
N GLN A 191 -13.29 5.73 -17.25
CA GLN A 191 -14.43 5.39 -18.11
C GLN A 191 -15.70 6.02 -17.52
N ASP A 192 -16.44 6.78 -18.33
CA ASP A 192 -17.70 7.44 -17.94
C ASP A 192 -17.60 8.29 -16.67
N GLY A 193 -16.42 8.88 -16.43
CA GLY A 193 -16.10 9.67 -15.24
C GLY A 193 -15.62 8.85 -14.04
N ASP A 194 -15.75 7.52 -14.07
CA ASP A 194 -15.30 6.62 -13.01
C ASP A 194 -13.84 6.20 -13.21
N ALA A 195 -13.14 5.98 -12.09
CA ALA A 195 -11.79 5.40 -12.08
C ALA A 195 -11.85 3.91 -11.71
N TRP A 196 -11.37 3.06 -12.61
CA TRP A 196 -11.39 1.61 -12.46
C TRP A 196 -9.98 1.04 -12.33
N PHE A 197 -9.80 0.04 -11.47
CA PHE A 197 -8.56 -0.74 -11.40
C PHE A 197 -8.82 -2.21 -11.12
N ALA A 198 -7.88 -3.06 -11.53
CA ALA A 198 -7.90 -4.47 -11.20
C ALA A 198 -7.37 -4.79 -9.81
N ASP A 199 -7.99 -5.78 -9.20
CA ASP A 199 -7.51 -6.37 -7.98
C ASP A 199 -6.59 -7.56 -8.29
N ARG A 200 -5.30 -7.22 -8.36
CA ARG A 200 -4.23 -8.18 -8.64
C ARG A 200 -3.93 -9.07 -7.42
N PRO A 201 -3.40 -10.28 -7.64
CA PRO A 201 -2.84 -11.09 -6.57
C PRO A 201 -1.81 -10.31 -5.76
N GLY A 202 -2.02 -10.24 -4.45
CA GLY A 202 -1.13 -9.61 -3.48
C GLY A 202 -0.67 -10.60 -2.41
N ASN A 203 -0.53 -10.10 -1.18
CA ASN A 203 -0.22 -10.90 0.02
C ASN A 203 -1.46 -11.59 0.64
N ARG A 204 -2.58 -11.63 -0.10
CA ARG A 204 -3.90 -12.14 0.35
C ARG A 204 -4.43 -11.48 1.63
N ARG A 205 -3.94 -10.28 1.98
CA ARG A 205 -4.59 -9.40 2.93
C ARG A 205 -5.72 -8.68 2.22
N VAL A 206 -6.93 -8.86 2.74
CA VAL A 206 -8.16 -8.28 2.19
C VAL A 206 -8.60 -7.06 3.00
N ASP A 207 -7.66 -6.42 3.70
CA ASP A 207 -7.91 -5.30 4.60
C ASP A 207 -8.60 -4.15 3.86
N SER A 208 -8.07 -3.76 2.69
CA SER A 208 -8.70 -2.72 1.85
C SER A 208 -10.09 -3.11 1.35
N PHE A 209 -10.34 -4.39 1.01
CA PHE A 209 -11.68 -4.82 0.60
C PHE A 209 -12.68 -4.79 1.75
N ARG A 210 -12.28 -5.26 2.94
CA ARG A 210 -13.12 -5.17 4.14
C ARG A 210 -13.45 -3.73 4.47
N ASN A 211 -12.45 -2.85 4.39
CA ASN A 211 -12.65 -1.42 4.62
C ASN A 211 -13.62 -0.85 3.59
N ILE A 212 -13.44 -1.10 2.28
CA ILE A 212 -14.35 -0.62 1.23
C ILE A 212 -15.79 -1.11 1.43
N LEU A 213 -16.00 -2.38 1.79
CA LEU A 213 -17.33 -2.94 2.01
C LEU A 213 -18.03 -2.34 3.25
N ALA A 214 -17.28 -2.06 4.31
CA ALA A 214 -17.83 -1.46 5.53
C ALA A 214 -17.92 0.09 5.47
N GLN A 215 -17.03 0.72 4.70
CA GLN A 215 -16.83 2.15 4.59
C GLN A 215 -16.23 2.47 3.19
N PRO A 216 -17.06 2.85 2.21
CA PRO A 216 -16.63 2.94 0.82
C PRO A 216 -15.74 4.16 0.53
N ARG A 217 -15.51 5.07 1.48
CA ARG A 217 -14.64 6.24 1.27
C ARG A 217 -13.18 5.82 1.13
N VAL A 218 -12.56 6.22 0.03
CA VAL A 218 -11.15 5.96 -0.26
C VAL A 218 -10.44 7.22 -0.71
N ALA A 219 -9.12 7.25 -0.52
CA ALA A 219 -8.23 8.21 -1.15
C ALA A 219 -7.07 7.46 -1.80
N ALA A 220 -6.43 8.06 -2.80
CA ALA A 220 -5.32 7.44 -3.50
C ALA A 220 -4.31 8.49 -3.98
N ALA A 221 -3.03 8.17 -3.84
CA ALA A 221 -1.96 8.88 -4.50
C ALA A 221 -1.50 8.06 -5.70
N VAL A 222 -1.67 8.62 -6.89
CA VAL A 222 -1.39 8.00 -8.17
C VAL A 222 -0.17 8.67 -8.78
N LEU A 223 0.80 7.88 -9.25
CA LEU A 223 2.03 8.42 -9.83
C LEU A 223 2.57 7.60 -11.00
N MET A 224 3.46 8.24 -11.74
CA MET A 224 4.31 7.63 -12.75
C MET A 224 5.74 7.61 -12.22
N PRO A 225 6.35 6.43 -12.02
CA PRO A 225 7.75 6.36 -11.60
C PRO A 225 8.64 7.16 -12.54
N GLY A 226 9.53 8.00 -11.99
CA GLY A 226 10.36 8.93 -12.76
C GLY A 226 9.78 10.35 -12.87
N SER A 227 8.57 10.60 -12.38
CA SER A 227 7.96 11.93 -12.33
C SER A 227 7.71 12.37 -10.89
N THR A 228 7.94 13.65 -10.59
CA THR A 228 7.50 14.28 -9.34
C THR A 228 6.02 14.65 -9.35
N ARG A 229 5.36 14.59 -10.51
CA ARG A 229 3.93 14.88 -10.63
C ARG A 229 3.11 13.71 -10.13
N ILE A 230 2.05 14.04 -9.40
CA ILE A 230 1.11 13.07 -8.84
C ILE A 230 -0.33 13.50 -9.12
N VAL A 231 -1.24 12.53 -9.07
CA VAL A 231 -2.67 12.79 -8.92
C VAL A 231 -3.14 12.27 -7.57
N LEU A 232 -3.72 13.15 -6.77
CA LEU A 232 -4.49 12.79 -5.59
C LEU A 232 -5.93 12.56 -6.01
N MET A 233 -6.47 11.42 -5.62
CA MET A 233 -7.79 10.96 -6.00
C MET A 233 -8.60 10.62 -4.75
N SER A 234 -9.85 11.06 -4.67
CA SER A 234 -10.75 10.67 -3.57
C SER A 234 -12.17 10.42 -4.04
N GLY A 235 -12.87 9.50 -3.39
CA GLY A 235 -14.23 9.16 -3.78
C GLY A 235 -14.79 7.95 -3.04
N ARG A 236 -15.85 7.36 -3.60
CA ARG A 236 -16.50 6.16 -3.06
C ARG A 236 -16.20 4.96 -3.93
N ALA A 237 -15.60 3.93 -3.33
CA ALA A 237 -15.24 2.69 -3.98
C ALA A 237 -16.37 1.65 -3.96
N ARG A 238 -16.45 0.83 -5.01
CA ARG A 238 -17.29 -0.37 -5.12
C ARG A 238 -16.48 -1.50 -5.76
N ILE A 239 -16.70 -2.72 -5.29
CA ILE A 239 -16.03 -3.93 -5.81
C ILE A 239 -17.01 -4.65 -6.73
N THR A 240 -16.54 -5.21 -7.85
CA THR A 240 -17.40 -5.91 -8.81
C THR A 240 -16.77 -7.18 -9.37
N THR A 241 -17.64 -8.12 -9.76
CA THR A 241 -17.34 -9.31 -10.57
C THR A 241 -17.75 -9.17 -12.03
N ASP A 242 -18.21 -7.99 -12.46
CA ASP A 242 -18.63 -7.74 -13.84
C ASP A 242 -17.54 -8.16 -14.84
N ALA A 243 -17.90 -9.02 -15.78
CA ALA A 243 -16.97 -9.61 -16.71
C ALA A 243 -16.40 -8.60 -17.71
N ALA A 244 -17.21 -7.64 -18.17
CA ALA A 244 -16.77 -6.60 -19.11
C ALA A 244 -15.77 -5.65 -18.42
N MET A 245 -16.07 -5.24 -17.19
CA MET A 245 -15.20 -4.36 -16.41
C MET A 245 -13.89 -5.04 -15.99
N ARG A 246 -13.89 -6.36 -15.80
CA ARG A 246 -12.66 -7.11 -15.55
C ARG A 246 -11.83 -7.35 -16.82
N ALA A 247 -12.48 -7.57 -17.96
CA ALA A 247 -11.82 -7.93 -19.22
C ALA A 247 -10.80 -6.88 -19.67
N VAL A 248 -11.11 -5.59 -19.46
CA VAL A 248 -10.23 -4.46 -19.82
C VAL A 248 -8.92 -4.41 -19.01
N PHE A 249 -8.81 -5.20 -17.95
CA PHE A 249 -7.60 -5.31 -17.13
C PHE A 249 -6.86 -6.65 -17.30
N THR A 250 -7.17 -7.43 -18.34
CA THR A 250 -6.42 -8.66 -18.63
C THR A 250 -4.96 -8.33 -18.94
N VAL A 251 -4.03 -8.96 -18.22
CA VAL A 251 -2.58 -8.85 -18.46
C VAL A 251 -1.99 -10.25 -18.49
N ALA A 252 -1.12 -10.53 -19.46
CA ALA A 252 -0.52 -11.86 -19.64
C ALA A 252 -1.55 -13.00 -19.64
N GLU A 253 -2.68 -12.80 -20.34
CA GLU A 253 -3.82 -13.74 -20.44
C GLU A 253 -4.50 -14.06 -19.09
N ARG A 254 -4.20 -13.30 -18.03
CA ARG A 254 -4.84 -13.44 -16.71
C ARG A 254 -5.91 -12.39 -16.51
N LEU A 255 -7.16 -12.84 -16.51
CA LEU A 255 -8.33 -12.05 -16.12
C LEU A 255 -8.34 -11.90 -14.58
N PRO A 256 -8.36 -10.66 -14.04
CA PRO A 256 -8.46 -10.47 -12.59
C PRO A 256 -9.79 -11.01 -12.05
N LYS A 257 -9.79 -11.46 -10.81
CA LYS A 257 -11.00 -11.98 -10.15
C LYS A 257 -12.01 -10.88 -9.83
N LEU A 258 -11.54 -9.66 -9.59
CA LEU A 258 -12.33 -8.52 -9.18
C LEU A 258 -11.79 -7.27 -9.87
N ALA A 259 -12.69 -6.31 -10.06
CA ALA A 259 -12.34 -4.93 -10.34
C ALA A 259 -12.92 -4.04 -9.24
N THR A 260 -12.25 -2.93 -8.98
CA THR A 260 -12.75 -1.88 -8.09
C THR A 260 -12.95 -0.60 -8.88
N CYS A 261 -14.10 0.03 -8.68
CA CYS A 261 -14.47 1.34 -9.20
C CYS A 261 -14.37 2.35 -8.08
N ILE A 262 -13.83 3.53 -8.34
CA ILE A 262 -14.06 4.74 -7.56
C ILE A 262 -14.97 5.62 -8.41
N GLY A 263 -16.21 5.81 -7.94
CA GLY A 263 -17.24 6.49 -8.70
C GLY A 263 -16.99 8.00 -8.74
N GLN A 264 -16.96 8.58 -9.93
CA GLN A 264 -16.76 10.01 -10.22
C GLN A 264 -15.84 10.71 -9.21
N PRO A 265 -14.57 10.29 -9.10
CA PRO A 265 -13.70 10.77 -8.05
C PRO A 265 -13.32 12.24 -8.26
N SER A 266 -13.05 12.93 -7.15
CA SER A 266 -12.30 14.18 -7.21
C SER A 266 -10.85 13.87 -7.56
N LEU A 267 -10.31 14.57 -8.56
CA LEU A 267 -8.94 14.43 -9.03
C LEU A 267 -8.21 15.77 -8.87
N GLN A 268 -7.06 15.75 -8.21
CA GLN A 268 -6.17 16.90 -8.07
C GLN A 268 -4.79 16.52 -8.58
N ILE A 269 -4.34 17.19 -9.64
CA ILE A 269 -2.99 17.02 -10.17
C ILE A 269 -2.07 18.09 -9.57
N GLN A 270 -0.89 17.68 -9.12
CA GLN A 270 0.10 18.58 -8.53
C GLN A 270 1.51 18.02 -8.67
N ASP A 271 2.51 18.88 -8.55
CA ASP A 271 3.89 18.46 -8.34
C ASP A 271 4.12 18.15 -6.84
N SER A 272 4.79 17.05 -6.53
CA SER A 272 5.07 16.59 -5.17
C SER A 272 6.42 17.11 -4.69
N ALA A 273 6.41 17.95 -3.66
CA ALA A 273 7.61 18.41 -3.00
C ALA A 273 8.30 17.27 -2.25
N ALA A 274 7.53 16.31 -1.72
CA ALA A 274 8.04 15.08 -1.13
C ALA A 274 8.87 14.26 -2.12
N LEU A 275 8.39 14.02 -3.35
CA LEU A 275 9.18 13.30 -4.37
C LEU A 275 10.41 14.09 -4.80
N ALA A 276 10.30 15.42 -4.91
CA ALA A 276 11.44 16.28 -5.26
C ALA A 276 12.55 16.24 -4.19
N ARG A 277 12.18 16.17 -2.90
CA ARG A 277 13.13 16.01 -1.78
C ARG A 277 13.70 14.59 -1.68
N ALA A 278 12.85 13.58 -1.78
CA ALA A 278 13.24 12.17 -1.58
C ALA A 278 14.09 11.61 -2.71
N GLN A 279 13.98 12.18 -3.92
CA GLN A 279 14.69 11.75 -5.13
C GLN A 279 14.77 10.21 -5.28
N PRO A 280 13.62 9.51 -5.29
CA PRO A 280 13.62 8.04 -5.29
C PRO A 280 14.16 7.42 -6.59
N TRP A 281 14.41 8.24 -7.62
CA TRP A 281 14.86 7.83 -8.94
C TRP A 281 16.06 8.64 -9.44
N PRO A 282 17.05 8.01 -10.09
CA PRO A 282 17.24 6.55 -10.16
C PRO A 282 17.45 5.96 -8.76
N ALA A 283 17.07 4.69 -8.58
CA ALA A 283 17.11 4.08 -7.25
C ALA A 283 18.55 3.94 -6.72
N ALA A 284 18.78 4.43 -5.50
CA ALA A 284 20.01 4.12 -4.77
C ALA A 284 20.13 2.61 -4.49
N PRO A 285 21.35 2.07 -4.33
CA PRO A 285 21.54 0.66 -3.97
C PRO A 285 20.79 0.29 -2.69
N ALA A 286 20.26 -0.94 -2.64
CA ALA A 286 19.62 -1.46 -1.44
C ALA A 286 20.62 -1.52 -0.28
N ALA A 287 20.15 -1.21 0.93
CA ALA A 287 20.93 -1.42 2.14
C ALA A 287 21.22 -2.92 2.29
N GLN A 288 22.50 -3.29 2.34
CA GLN A 288 22.95 -4.70 2.31
C GLN A 288 22.53 -5.49 3.57
N ASP A 289 22.24 -4.78 4.66
CA ASP A 289 21.85 -5.34 5.94
C ASP A 289 20.32 -5.56 6.08
N LEU A 290 19.53 -5.17 5.08
CA LEU A 290 18.11 -5.45 5.02
C LEU A 290 17.82 -6.69 4.15
N ASP A 291 17.45 -7.79 4.80
CA ASP A 291 16.93 -8.98 4.14
C ASP A 291 15.40 -9.12 4.39
N PRO A 292 14.55 -8.81 3.40
CA PRO A 292 13.10 -8.93 3.53
C PRO A 292 12.63 -10.34 3.96
N ALA A 293 13.34 -11.41 3.57
CA ALA A 293 12.99 -12.75 3.99
C ALA A 293 13.29 -12.96 5.48
N ALA A 294 14.47 -12.56 5.95
CA ALA A 294 14.79 -12.61 7.39
C ALA A 294 13.80 -11.80 8.24
N ILE A 295 13.41 -10.61 7.78
CA ILE A 295 12.44 -9.75 8.46
C ILE A 295 11.07 -10.42 8.53
N PHE A 296 10.59 -10.98 7.42
CA PHE A 296 9.33 -11.72 7.40
C PHE A 296 9.35 -12.86 8.43
N LYS A 297 10.45 -13.62 8.48
CA LYS A 297 10.62 -14.71 9.45
C LYS A 297 10.57 -14.18 10.89
N ALA A 298 11.28 -13.09 11.18
CA ALA A 298 11.27 -12.45 12.50
C ALA A 298 9.86 -12.00 12.90
N HIS A 299 9.12 -11.35 12.00
CA HIS A 299 7.74 -10.92 12.25
C HIS A 299 6.80 -12.09 12.53
N VAL A 300 6.99 -13.24 11.84
CA VAL A 300 6.20 -14.44 12.13
C VAL A 300 6.50 -15.04 13.51
N LEU A 301 7.76 -14.98 13.94
CA LEU A 301 8.16 -15.44 15.27
C LEU A 301 7.65 -14.52 16.39
N HIS A 302 7.62 -13.21 16.13
CA HIS A 302 7.11 -12.19 17.07
C HIS A 302 5.57 -12.10 17.10
N SER A 303 4.87 -12.55 16.07
CA SER A 303 3.41 -12.45 15.99
C SER A 303 2.73 -13.27 17.09
N LYS A 304 1.77 -12.63 17.76
CA LYS A 304 0.88 -13.26 18.75
C LYS A 304 -0.18 -14.18 18.12
N SER A 305 -0.18 -14.35 16.80
CA SER A 305 -1.13 -15.22 16.10
C SER A 305 -1.00 -16.69 16.54
N GLY A 306 -2.11 -17.26 17.02
CA GLY A 306 -2.22 -18.63 17.51
C GLY A 306 -2.83 -19.62 16.51
N GLY A 307 -2.93 -20.89 16.91
CA GLY A 307 -3.61 -21.95 16.17
C GLY A 307 -2.69 -22.93 15.44
N LEU A 308 -3.25 -24.06 15.00
CA LEU A 308 -2.53 -25.17 14.36
C LEU A 308 -1.73 -24.71 13.13
N VAL A 309 -2.33 -23.86 12.28
CA VAL A 309 -1.68 -23.33 11.08
C VAL A 309 -0.50 -22.42 11.43
N ALA A 310 -0.63 -21.56 12.45
CA ALA A 310 0.48 -20.73 12.92
C ALA A 310 1.64 -21.58 13.49
N GLY A 311 1.32 -22.67 14.19
CA GLY A 311 2.30 -23.65 14.66
C GLY A 311 3.07 -24.31 13.52
N ILE A 312 2.37 -24.78 12.48
CA ILE A 312 2.98 -25.37 11.28
C ILE A 312 3.85 -24.34 10.55
N SER A 313 3.37 -23.10 10.38
CA SER A 313 4.14 -22.04 9.72
C SER A 313 5.42 -21.71 10.49
N ARG A 314 5.38 -21.62 11.83
CA ARG A 314 6.58 -21.41 12.66
C ARG A 314 7.57 -22.58 12.54
N ALA A 315 7.08 -23.82 12.52
CA ALA A 315 7.93 -24.98 12.31
C ALA A 315 8.61 -24.99 10.93
N ALA A 316 7.89 -24.60 9.87
CA ALA A 316 8.44 -24.50 8.52
C ALA A 316 9.54 -23.42 8.38
N LEU A 317 9.51 -22.37 9.20
CA LEU A 317 10.55 -21.33 9.23
C LEU A 317 11.90 -21.81 9.78
N ALA A 318 11.95 -22.96 10.44
CA ALA A 318 13.20 -23.56 10.91
C ALA A 318 14.04 -24.15 9.77
N LEU A 319 13.47 -24.33 8.57
CA LEU A 319 14.15 -24.88 7.40
C LEU A 319 14.88 -23.77 6.61
N PRO A 320 16.22 -23.81 6.49
CA PRO A 320 16.99 -22.80 5.76
C PRO A 320 16.59 -22.75 4.28
N GLY A 321 16.43 -21.54 3.71
CA GLY A 321 16.20 -21.31 2.28
C GLY A 321 14.82 -21.68 1.73
N LEU A 322 13.97 -22.39 2.49
CA LEU A 322 12.64 -22.79 2.04
C LEU A 322 11.74 -21.58 1.78
N MET A 323 11.85 -20.55 2.62
CA MET A 323 11.01 -19.36 2.52
C MET A 323 11.40 -18.48 1.34
N GLU A 324 12.70 -18.20 1.12
CA GLU A 324 13.14 -17.45 -0.06
C GLU A 324 12.72 -18.16 -1.36
N LYS A 325 12.86 -19.49 -1.42
CA LYS A 325 12.44 -20.28 -2.58
C LYS A 325 10.95 -20.20 -2.81
N THR A 326 10.15 -20.19 -1.75
CA THR A 326 8.68 -20.08 -1.82
C THR A 326 8.24 -18.68 -2.26
N LEU A 327 8.84 -17.62 -1.72
CA LEU A 327 8.57 -16.24 -2.12
C LEU A 327 8.96 -16.00 -3.58
N LYS A 328 10.18 -16.42 -4.00
CA LYS A 328 10.62 -16.33 -5.40
C LYS A 328 9.68 -17.08 -6.34
N ASN A 329 9.22 -18.28 -5.95
CA ASN A 329 8.25 -19.04 -6.75
C ASN A 329 6.89 -18.35 -6.83
N ASP A 330 6.39 -17.76 -5.74
CA ASP A 330 5.13 -17.01 -5.74
C ASP A 330 5.22 -15.76 -6.63
N TYR A 331 6.33 -15.03 -6.57
CA TYR A 331 6.57 -13.86 -7.42
C TYR A 331 6.67 -14.24 -8.91
N LYS A 332 7.20 -15.42 -9.23
CA LYS A 332 7.28 -15.92 -10.60
C LYS A 332 5.94 -16.45 -11.14
N LYS A 333 5.16 -17.15 -10.31
CA LYS A 333 3.94 -17.86 -10.76
C LYS A 333 2.65 -17.08 -10.57
N ASN A 334 2.59 -16.16 -9.60
CA ASN A 334 1.37 -15.48 -9.16
C ASN A 334 1.53 -13.96 -9.18
N LEU A 335 2.19 -13.42 -10.21
CA LEU A 335 2.37 -11.97 -10.38
C LEU A 335 1.07 -11.28 -10.83
N TYR A 336 0.28 -11.94 -11.69
CA TYR A 336 -0.97 -11.47 -12.28
C TYR A 336 -2.14 -12.40 -12.01
#